data_AF-A0AAD4K362-F1
#
_entry.id   AF-A0AAD4K362-F1
#
_cell.length_a   1.000
_cell.length_b   1.000
_cell.length_c   1.000
_cell.angle_alpha   90.00
_cell.angle_beta   90.00
_cell.angle_gamma   90.00
#
_symmetry.space_group_name_H-M   'P 1'
#
loop_
_entity.id
_entity.type
_entity.pdbx_description
1 polymer ?
#
loop_
_entity_poly.entity_id
_entity_poly.type
_entity_poly.pdbx_seq_one_letter_code
_entity_poly.pdbx_strand_id
1 'polypeptide(L)'
;QNEINDILQQITRLNLSEKEQQITTLLKRVRLLLTQSSANQETLANNAEFAQFVQSVVFNPIVRAQQPTLHNVTLQVLANSVVNNKNTQEATWKTHGAQISEQVYATPLGSSNNIMLMIVYNIYLGLGAHVVSDQVVFQACVRLWQAIITTESNYNFEYLHFLLEHYIVEHGRSCVQCYQRLPTVEERIAFLDYVTHYLRENSPNGPLHSLLLQHIAKEFRMKSDCLLRETMKLRHELHPREVHTLLRIIASASGSEKYAKIYADDQSLFINVSSLLRCVVAASKESNDVGSLDKPMTKLEEVALTSNIDVNYESRVSFELKTLLVRCTANLLYENAANRGYAVDTQLLPALLECTVMDARNPLMREWSILAIRNACVNCPEAQKVIAGLTMQGAAPNDILSELNLDMGALRITDRQ
;
A
#
# COMPACT_ATOMS: atom_id res chain seq x y z
N GLN A 1 35.17 -31.47 23.41
CA GLN A 1 33.75 -31.16 23.72
C GLN A 1 33.41 -29.84 23.07
N ASN A 2 32.24 -29.73 22.44
CA ASN A 2 31.85 -28.50 21.77
C ASN A 2 31.43 -27.47 22.83
N GLU A 3 32.15 -26.36 22.92
CA GLU A 3 31.92 -25.27 23.88
C GLU A 3 30.46 -24.78 23.88
N ILE A 4 29.78 -24.85 22.74
CA ILE A 4 28.35 -24.52 22.65
C ILE A 4 27.50 -25.46 23.52
N ASN A 5 27.72 -26.77 23.47
CA ASN A 5 26.94 -27.72 24.26
C ASN A 5 27.14 -27.49 25.77
N ASP A 6 28.36 -27.15 26.19
CA ASP A 6 28.65 -26.87 27.59
C ASP A 6 27.93 -25.60 28.07
N ILE A 7 27.82 -24.59 27.21
CA ILE A 7 27.07 -23.36 27.52
C ILE A 7 25.56 -23.63 27.53
N LEU A 8 25.04 -24.41 26.57
CA LEU A 8 23.61 -24.76 26.52
C LEU A 8 23.19 -25.57 27.74
N GLN A 9 24.00 -26.53 28.19
CA GLN A 9 23.76 -27.27 29.44
C GLN A 9 23.78 -26.38 30.68
N GLN A 10 24.57 -25.30 30.68
CA GLN A 10 24.51 -24.31 31.76
C GLN A 10 23.20 -23.53 31.72
N ILE A 11 22.76 -23.11 30.53
CA ILE A 11 21.50 -22.38 30.35
C ILE A 11 20.31 -23.21 30.83
N THR A 12 20.23 -24.50 30.46
CA THR A 12 19.10 -25.38 30.82
C THR A 12 18.99 -25.66 32.31
N ARG A 13 20.08 -25.50 33.08
CA ARG A 13 20.08 -25.64 34.55
C ARG A 13 19.66 -24.37 35.28
N LEU A 14 19.60 -23.23 34.60
CA LEU A 14 19.25 -21.95 35.21
C LEU A 14 17.74 -21.70 35.12
N ASN A 15 17.17 -21.15 36.20
CA ASN A 15 15.79 -20.71 36.20
C ASN A 15 15.64 -19.40 35.41
N LEU A 16 14.81 -19.42 34.37
CA LEU A 16 14.50 -18.29 33.49
C LEU A 16 14.03 -17.03 34.25
N SER A 17 13.22 -17.19 35.31
CA SER A 17 12.68 -16.04 36.05
C SER A 17 13.69 -15.38 36.99
N GLU A 18 14.66 -16.14 37.49
CA GLU A 18 15.60 -15.68 38.53
C GLU A 18 16.99 -15.32 37.99
N LYS A 19 17.37 -15.86 36.83
CA LYS A 19 18.75 -15.79 36.30
C LYS A 19 18.84 -15.16 34.90
N GLU A 20 17.90 -14.28 34.55
CA GLU A 20 17.81 -13.63 33.23
C GLU A 20 19.14 -13.02 32.77
N GLN A 21 19.83 -12.24 33.61
CA GLN A 21 21.10 -11.59 33.25
C GLN A 21 22.22 -12.59 32.96
N GLN A 22 22.27 -13.68 33.72
CA GLN A 22 23.26 -14.74 33.54
C GLN A 22 23.00 -15.49 32.24
N ILE A 23 21.74 -15.87 31.98
CA ILE A 23 21.33 -16.52 30.73
C ILE A 23 21.65 -15.61 29.54
N THR A 24 21.32 -14.32 29.63
CA THR A 24 21.61 -13.34 28.58
C THR A 24 23.10 -13.24 28.28
N THR A 25 23.96 -13.29 29.31
CA THR A 25 25.42 -13.25 29.15
C THR A 25 25.93 -14.51 28.45
N LEU A 26 25.40 -15.68 28.81
CA LEU A 26 25.73 -16.95 28.16
C LEU A 26 25.29 -16.94 26.68
N LEU A 27 24.07 -16.47 26.39
CA LEU A 27 23.57 -16.35 25.02
C LEU A 27 24.40 -15.38 24.17
N LYS A 28 24.88 -14.26 24.73
CA LYS A 28 25.80 -13.35 24.03
C LYS A 28 27.11 -14.05 23.64
N ARG A 29 27.63 -14.94 24.50
CA ARG A 29 28.80 -15.77 24.19
C ARG A 29 28.49 -16.77 23.10
N VAL A 30 27.36 -17.49 23.16
CA VAL A 30 26.93 -18.39 22.07
C VAL A 30 26.84 -17.63 20.76
N ARG A 31 26.20 -16.46 20.74
CA ARG A 31 26.06 -15.61 19.56
C ARG A 31 27.40 -15.28 18.89
N LEU A 32 28.45 -15.06 19.67
CA LEU A 32 29.81 -14.82 19.18
C LEU A 32 30.46 -16.10 18.64
N LEU A 33 30.28 -17.24 19.31
CA LEU A 33 30.82 -18.52 18.84
C LEU A 33 30.22 -18.93 17.48
N LEU A 34 28.95 -18.59 17.23
CA LEU A 34 28.29 -18.86 15.95
C LEU A 34 28.93 -18.13 14.77
N THR A 35 29.62 -17.01 14.98
CA THR A 35 30.30 -16.29 13.89
C THR A 35 31.68 -16.84 13.57
N GLN A 36 32.18 -17.80 14.36
CA GLN A 36 33.55 -18.31 14.24
C GLN A 36 33.65 -19.58 13.40
N SER A 37 32.58 -20.37 13.28
CA SER A 37 32.60 -21.66 12.58
C SER A 37 31.21 -22.13 12.16
N SER A 38 31.10 -22.75 10.97
CA SER A 38 29.86 -23.40 10.51
C SER A 38 29.48 -24.59 11.40
N ALA A 39 30.47 -25.33 11.94
CA ALA A 39 30.23 -26.46 12.84
C ALA A 39 29.53 -26.03 14.14
N ASN A 40 29.79 -24.79 14.59
CA ASN A 40 29.12 -24.20 15.75
C ASN A 40 27.64 -23.93 15.45
N GLN A 41 27.34 -23.40 14.27
CA GLN A 41 25.96 -23.21 13.82
C GLN A 41 25.22 -24.54 13.68
N GLU A 42 25.85 -25.55 13.08
CA GLU A 42 25.27 -26.90 12.92
C GLU A 42 25.01 -27.58 14.26
N THR A 43 25.91 -27.41 15.22
CA THR A 43 25.70 -27.97 16.57
C THR A 43 24.50 -27.32 17.25
N LEU A 44 24.34 -26.01 17.16
CA LEU A 44 23.21 -25.31 17.76
C LEU A 44 21.88 -25.67 17.07
N ALA A 45 21.85 -25.66 15.73
CA ALA A 45 20.64 -25.90 14.95
C ALA A 45 20.07 -27.32 15.16
N ASN A 46 20.92 -28.30 15.47
CA ASN A 46 20.52 -29.68 15.74
C ASN A 46 20.34 -29.99 17.24
N ASN A 47 20.50 -28.99 18.13
CA ASN A 47 20.40 -29.20 19.56
C ASN A 47 18.93 -29.12 20.03
N ALA A 48 18.40 -30.26 20.50
CA ALA A 48 17.01 -30.37 20.97
C ALA A 48 16.70 -29.52 22.21
N GLU A 49 17.66 -29.38 23.13
CA GLU A 49 17.51 -28.56 24.33
C GLU A 49 17.40 -27.07 23.98
N PHE A 50 18.21 -26.61 23.03
CA PHE A 50 18.12 -25.24 22.53
C PHE A 50 16.81 -25.00 21.77
N ALA A 51 16.36 -25.95 20.96
CA ALA A 51 15.05 -25.84 20.30
C ALA A 51 13.89 -25.69 21.32
N GLN A 52 13.94 -26.45 22.43
CA GLN A 52 12.98 -26.30 23.53
C GLN A 52 13.13 -24.96 24.27
N PHE A 53 14.36 -24.47 24.43
CA PHE A 53 14.62 -23.16 25.01
C PHE A 53 14.08 -22.02 24.13
N VAL A 54 14.24 -22.10 22.81
CA VAL A 54 13.63 -21.16 21.86
C VAL A 54 12.10 -21.18 22.03
N GLN A 55 11.50 -22.36 22.21
CA GLN A 55 10.07 -22.48 22.46
C GLN A 55 9.60 -21.77 23.74
N SER A 56 10.36 -21.90 24.83
CA SER A 56 10.00 -21.32 26.12
C SER A 56 10.26 -19.81 26.22
N VAL A 57 11.17 -19.29 25.39
CA VAL A 57 11.58 -17.88 25.39
C VAL A 57 11.01 -17.10 24.22
N VAL A 58 11.36 -17.47 22.98
CA VAL A 58 11.03 -16.69 21.77
C VAL A 58 9.53 -16.74 21.49
N PHE A 59 8.93 -17.91 21.60
CA PHE A 59 7.53 -18.12 21.26
C PHE A 59 6.58 -17.98 22.46
N ASN A 60 7.10 -17.52 23.60
CA ASN A 60 6.31 -17.25 24.80
C ASN A 60 5.95 -15.76 24.90
N PRO A 61 4.65 -15.39 24.76
CA PRO A 61 4.21 -13.99 24.82
C PRO A 61 4.56 -13.30 26.15
N ILE A 62 4.59 -14.03 27.25
CA ILE A 62 4.91 -13.50 28.59
C ILE A 62 6.36 -13.05 28.62
N VAL A 63 7.28 -13.89 28.12
CA VAL A 63 8.71 -13.58 28.09
C VAL A 63 8.99 -12.42 27.14
N ARG A 64 8.32 -12.38 25.98
CA ARG A 64 8.42 -11.24 25.05
C ARG A 64 8.03 -9.91 25.71
N ALA A 65 6.98 -9.90 26.53
CA ALA A 65 6.49 -8.70 27.20
C ALA A 65 7.31 -8.31 28.45
N GLN A 66 7.71 -9.30 29.27
CA GLN A 66 8.32 -9.06 30.58
C GLN A 66 9.85 -9.07 30.55
N GLN A 67 10.46 -9.81 29.62
CA GLN A 67 11.92 -10.00 29.50
C GLN A 67 12.40 -9.76 28.05
N PRO A 68 12.19 -8.54 27.49
CA PRO A 68 12.46 -8.26 26.08
C PRO A 68 13.94 -8.38 25.71
N THR A 69 14.85 -8.18 26.66
CA THR A 69 16.30 -8.34 26.42
C THR A 69 16.65 -9.80 26.17
N LEU A 70 16.19 -10.70 27.04
CA LEU A 70 16.40 -12.14 26.88
C LEU A 70 15.77 -12.65 25.58
N HIS A 71 14.54 -12.21 25.29
CA HIS A 71 13.83 -12.52 24.04
C HIS A 71 14.63 -12.13 22.80
N ASN A 72 15.04 -10.87 22.71
CA ASN A 72 15.81 -10.35 21.57
C ASN A 72 17.18 -11.03 21.42
N VAL A 73 17.90 -11.28 22.52
CA VAL A 73 19.21 -11.94 22.45
C VAL A 73 19.08 -13.39 22.00
N THR A 74 18.01 -14.09 22.42
CA THR A 74 17.73 -15.47 21.95
C THR A 74 17.41 -15.49 20.47
N LEU A 75 16.61 -14.53 19.99
CA LEU A 75 16.36 -14.34 18.56
C LEU A 75 17.64 -14.05 17.77
N GLN A 76 18.54 -13.21 18.30
CA GLN A 76 19.83 -12.91 17.65
C GLN A 76 20.77 -14.11 17.59
N VAL A 77 20.74 -15.00 18.60
CA VAL A 77 21.45 -16.29 18.55
C VAL A 77 20.89 -17.13 17.40
N LEU A 78 19.56 -17.27 17.32
CA LEU A 78 18.91 -17.99 16.22
C LEU A 78 19.20 -17.36 14.85
N ALA A 79 19.31 -16.05 14.79
CA ALA A 79 19.62 -15.37 13.55
C ALA A 79 21.06 -15.60 13.09
N ASN A 80 22.03 -15.55 14.00
CA ASN A 80 23.42 -15.89 13.68
C ASN A 80 23.60 -17.36 13.27
N SER A 81 22.70 -18.26 13.70
CA SER A 81 22.79 -19.68 13.31
C SER A 81 22.38 -19.93 11.87
N VAL A 82 21.64 -19.01 11.23
CA VAL A 82 21.15 -19.17 9.85
C VAL A 82 21.92 -18.33 8.82
N VAL A 83 22.92 -17.55 9.24
CA VAL A 83 23.71 -16.73 8.31
C VAL A 83 24.66 -17.61 7.50
N ASN A 84 24.56 -17.54 6.17
CA ASN A 84 25.45 -18.18 5.19
C ASN A 84 25.67 -19.69 5.38
N ASN A 85 24.68 -20.42 5.90
CA ASN A 85 24.77 -21.86 6.11
C ASN A 85 23.45 -22.56 5.76
N LYS A 86 23.43 -23.23 4.61
CA LYS A 86 22.21 -23.86 4.06
C LYS A 86 21.67 -24.98 4.94
N ASN A 87 22.56 -25.77 5.57
CA ASN A 87 22.16 -26.88 6.44
C ASN A 87 21.39 -26.36 7.66
N THR A 88 21.90 -25.30 8.29
CA THR A 88 21.29 -24.74 9.49
C THR A 88 20.07 -23.89 9.16
N GLN A 89 20.04 -23.23 7.99
CA GLN A 89 18.84 -22.57 7.46
C GLN A 89 17.69 -23.57 7.32
N GLU A 90 17.94 -24.73 6.70
CA GLU A 90 16.93 -25.77 6.51
C GLU A 90 16.47 -26.37 7.84
N ALA A 91 17.41 -26.74 8.72
CA ALA A 91 17.09 -27.29 10.03
C ALA A 91 16.29 -26.30 10.91
N THR A 92 16.68 -25.02 10.90
CA THR A 92 15.99 -23.96 11.65
C THR A 92 14.60 -23.72 11.11
N TRP A 93 14.44 -23.67 9.78
CA TRP A 93 13.13 -23.48 9.16
C TRP A 93 12.18 -24.64 9.45
N LYS A 94 12.67 -25.87 9.34
CA LYS A 94 11.89 -27.07 9.63
C LYS A 94 11.39 -27.10 11.09
N THR A 95 12.21 -26.60 12.02
CA THR A 95 11.91 -26.65 13.46
C THR A 95 11.03 -25.48 13.90
N HIS A 96 11.27 -24.27 13.38
CA HIS A 96 10.69 -23.03 13.91
C HIS A 96 9.96 -22.16 12.88
N GLY A 97 10.02 -22.47 11.58
CA GLY A 97 9.57 -21.59 10.50
C GLY A 97 8.10 -21.20 10.56
N ALA A 98 7.21 -22.13 10.94
CA ALA A 98 5.79 -21.85 11.10
C ALA A 98 5.55 -20.80 12.20
N GLN A 99 6.17 -21.00 13.36
CA GLN A 99 6.01 -20.12 14.53
C GLN A 99 6.66 -18.76 14.32
N ILE A 100 7.81 -18.71 13.63
CA ILE A 100 8.43 -17.45 13.20
C ILE A 100 7.45 -16.69 12.32
N SER A 101 6.90 -17.34 11.29
CA SER A 101 5.98 -16.69 10.34
C SER A 101 4.73 -16.12 11.01
N GLU A 102 4.20 -16.82 12.03
CA GLU A 102 3.05 -16.35 12.82
C GLU A 102 3.39 -15.20 13.78
N GLN A 103 4.61 -15.15 14.32
CA GLN A 103 5.01 -14.15 15.31
C GLN A 103 5.65 -12.89 14.74
N VAL A 104 6.05 -12.91 13.46
CA VAL A 104 6.62 -11.75 12.75
C VAL A 104 5.74 -10.51 12.83
N TYR A 105 4.42 -10.65 12.92
CA TYR A 105 3.48 -9.52 13.00
C TYR A 105 2.78 -9.40 14.36
N ALA A 106 3.17 -10.19 15.36
CA ALA A 106 2.59 -10.10 16.71
C ALA A 106 3.08 -8.87 17.46
N THR A 107 2.24 -8.33 18.35
CA THR A 107 2.57 -7.19 19.22
C THR A 107 3.36 -7.64 20.47
N PRO A 108 4.15 -6.75 21.10
CA PRO A 108 4.48 -5.39 20.67
C PRO A 108 5.40 -5.38 19.44
N LEU A 109 5.14 -4.45 18.51
CA LEU A 109 5.96 -4.29 17.31
C LEU A 109 7.31 -3.64 17.66
N GLY A 110 8.40 -4.13 17.07
CA GLY A 110 9.72 -3.52 17.23
C GLY A 110 10.86 -4.43 16.79
N SER A 111 11.99 -4.36 17.50
CA SER A 111 13.23 -5.07 17.12
C SER A 111 13.05 -6.58 16.97
N SER A 112 12.22 -7.20 17.80
CA SER A 112 11.97 -8.65 17.75
C SER A 112 11.38 -9.08 16.41
N ASN A 113 10.37 -8.36 15.91
CA ASN A 113 9.77 -8.60 14.60
C ASN A 113 10.80 -8.42 13.47
N ASN A 114 11.65 -7.38 13.55
CA ASN A 114 12.69 -7.14 12.55
C ASN A 114 13.76 -8.25 12.54
N ILE A 115 14.16 -8.77 13.72
CA ILE A 115 15.09 -9.91 13.82
C ILE A 115 14.45 -11.20 13.28
N MET A 116 13.16 -11.43 13.54
CA MET A 116 12.43 -12.55 12.95
C MET A 116 12.41 -12.45 11.41
N LEU A 117 12.14 -11.27 10.86
CA LEU A 117 12.23 -11.05 9.41
C LEU A 117 13.65 -11.20 8.88
N MET A 118 14.68 -10.82 9.63
CA MET A 118 16.07 -11.09 9.26
C MET A 118 16.33 -12.59 9.13
N ILE A 119 15.80 -13.40 10.06
CA ILE A 119 15.89 -14.88 9.99
C ILE A 119 15.20 -15.37 8.72
N VAL A 120 13.95 -14.95 8.49
CA VAL A 120 13.18 -15.31 7.28
C VAL A 120 13.94 -14.92 6.02
N TYR A 121 14.46 -13.70 5.95
CA TYR A 121 15.21 -13.17 4.81
C TYR A 121 16.47 -13.98 4.53
N ASN A 122 17.29 -14.28 5.53
CA ASN A 122 18.52 -15.06 5.35
C ASN A 122 18.23 -16.49 4.84
N ILE A 123 17.20 -17.15 5.40
CA ILE A 123 16.78 -18.49 4.96
C ILE A 123 16.23 -18.42 3.53
N TYR A 124 15.35 -17.46 3.25
CA TYR A 124 14.74 -17.29 1.94
C TYR A 124 15.78 -16.95 0.86
N LEU A 125 16.76 -16.09 1.13
CA LEU A 125 17.85 -15.80 0.19
C LEU A 125 18.77 -17.00 -0.05
N GLY A 126 19.02 -17.82 0.98
CA GLY A 126 19.93 -18.96 0.88
C GLY A 126 19.33 -20.21 0.21
N LEU A 127 18.04 -20.46 0.44
CA LEU A 127 17.34 -21.69 0.00
C LEU A 127 16.22 -21.43 -1.02
N GLY A 128 15.69 -20.20 -1.07
CA GLY A 128 14.59 -19.81 -1.95
C GLY A 128 13.28 -20.57 -1.70
N ALA A 129 12.45 -20.57 -2.74
CA ALA A 129 11.13 -21.21 -2.76
C ALA A 129 11.15 -22.74 -2.55
N HIS A 130 12.33 -23.38 -2.53
CA HIS A 130 12.47 -24.82 -2.33
C HIS A 130 12.15 -25.26 -0.89
N VAL A 131 12.43 -24.40 0.09
CA VAL A 131 12.25 -24.72 1.52
C VAL A 131 11.23 -23.78 2.15
N VAL A 132 11.17 -22.54 1.68
CA VAL A 132 10.30 -21.50 2.22
C VAL A 132 9.28 -21.12 1.18
N SER A 133 7.98 -21.27 1.49
CA SER A 133 6.91 -20.90 0.56
C SER A 133 6.83 -19.39 0.35
N ASP A 134 6.86 -18.93 -0.91
CA ASP A 134 6.63 -17.53 -1.29
C ASP A 134 5.36 -16.98 -0.63
N GLN A 135 4.29 -17.78 -0.60
CA GLN A 135 3.01 -17.38 -0.01
C GLN A 135 3.14 -17.05 1.47
N VAL A 136 3.87 -17.87 2.21
CA VAL A 136 4.02 -17.73 3.67
C VAL A 136 4.81 -16.46 3.99
N VAL A 137 5.93 -16.24 3.28
CA VAL A 137 6.77 -15.05 3.49
C VAL A 137 6.03 -13.78 3.10
N PHE A 138 5.40 -13.79 1.92
CA PHE A 138 4.66 -12.65 1.42
C PHE A 138 3.51 -12.28 2.37
N GLN A 139 2.73 -13.27 2.82
CA GLN A 139 1.63 -13.03 3.74
C GLN A 139 2.10 -12.52 5.11
N ALA A 140 3.19 -13.06 5.65
CA ALA A 140 3.77 -12.57 6.90
C ALA A 140 4.21 -11.09 6.78
N CYS A 141 4.80 -10.70 5.66
CA CYS A 141 5.18 -9.32 5.37
C CYS A 141 3.95 -8.40 5.26
N VAL A 142 2.92 -8.81 4.52
CA VAL A 142 1.67 -8.04 4.37
C VAL A 142 0.97 -7.85 5.71
N ARG A 143 0.91 -8.89 6.55
CA ARG A 143 0.33 -8.80 7.90
C ARG A 143 1.13 -7.90 8.82
N LEU A 144 2.46 -7.92 8.75
CA LEU A 144 3.28 -6.98 9.51
C LEU A 144 3.02 -5.55 9.05
N TRP A 145 2.97 -5.31 7.74
CA TRP A 145 2.65 -3.98 7.21
C TRP A 145 1.27 -3.49 7.67
N GLN A 146 0.26 -4.36 7.65
CA GLN A 146 -1.07 -4.06 8.19
C GLN A 146 -1.00 -3.71 9.69
N ALA A 147 -0.22 -4.46 10.48
CA ALA A 147 -0.04 -4.19 11.90
C ALA A 147 0.68 -2.85 12.14
N ILE A 148 1.68 -2.49 11.32
CA ILE A 148 2.39 -1.20 11.38
C ILE A 148 1.42 -0.04 11.18
N ILE A 149 0.58 -0.11 10.13
CA ILE A 149 -0.43 0.91 9.86
C ILE A 149 -1.43 1.00 11.03
N THR A 150 -1.93 -0.13 11.50
CA THR A 150 -2.96 -0.18 12.57
C THR A 150 -2.45 0.35 13.91
N THR A 151 -1.16 0.18 14.19
CA THR A 151 -0.55 0.60 15.47
C THR A 151 0.23 1.91 15.36
N GLU A 152 0.22 2.55 14.19
CA GLU A 152 1.00 3.77 13.90
C GLU A 152 2.47 3.65 14.33
N SER A 153 3.06 2.48 14.08
CA SER A 153 4.42 2.19 14.53
C SER A 153 5.44 2.98 13.71
N ASN A 154 6.27 3.77 14.39
CA ASN A 154 7.39 4.51 13.80
C ASN A 154 8.70 3.71 13.75
N TYR A 155 8.68 2.42 14.13
CA TYR A 155 9.88 1.59 14.10
C TYR A 155 10.27 1.25 12.65
N ASN A 156 11.57 1.29 12.33
CA ASN A 156 12.06 0.96 11.00
C ASN A 156 12.23 -0.56 10.83
N PHE A 157 11.40 -1.16 9.98
CA PHE A 157 11.45 -2.59 9.65
C PHE A 157 12.17 -2.82 8.31
N GLU A 158 13.50 -2.71 8.31
CA GLU A 158 14.30 -2.79 7.07
C GLU A 158 14.07 -4.11 6.29
N TYR A 159 13.99 -5.25 6.99
CA TYR A 159 13.82 -6.56 6.35
C TYR A 159 12.40 -6.77 5.78
N LEU A 160 11.41 -6.02 6.28
CA LEU A 160 10.08 -5.99 5.66
C LEU A 160 10.18 -5.39 4.27
N HIS A 161 10.86 -4.26 4.16
CA HIS A 161 11.05 -3.56 2.90
C HIS A 161 11.89 -4.39 1.93
N PHE A 162 13.01 -4.97 2.36
CA PHE A 162 13.83 -5.84 1.51
C PHE A 162 13.03 -7.01 0.92
N LEU A 163 12.20 -7.68 1.74
CA LEU A 163 11.38 -8.80 1.28
C LEU A 163 10.28 -8.34 0.32
N LEU A 164 9.50 -7.31 0.68
CA LEU A 164 8.41 -6.84 -0.19
C LEU A 164 8.93 -6.28 -1.52
N GLU A 165 10.06 -5.57 -1.50
CA GLU A 165 10.72 -5.04 -2.69
C GLU A 165 11.20 -6.14 -3.63
N HIS A 166 11.76 -7.22 -3.09
CA HIS A 166 12.10 -8.40 -3.88
C HIS A 166 10.88 -8.94 -4.67
N TYR A 167 9.68 -8.92 -4.09
CA TYR A 167 8.46 -9.29 -4.80
C TYR A 167 8.01 -8.25 -5.83
N ILE A 168 7.91 -6.98 -5.45
CA ILE A 168 7.29 -5.95 -6.31
C ILE A 168 8.23 -5.42 -7.41
N VAL A 169 9.55 -5.56 -7.27
CA VAL A 169 10.55 -5.11 -8.24
C VAL A 169 11.09 -6.28 -9.08
N GLU A 170 11.59 -7.34 -8.42
CA GLU A 170 12.34 -8.40 -9.10
C GLU A 170 11.45 -9.58 -9.51
N HIS A 171 10.53 -10.00 -8.64
CA HIS A 171 9.76 -11.24 -8.80
C HIS A 171 8.26 -11.01 -9.05
N GLY A 172 7.94 -10.15 -10.03
CA GLY A 172 6.56 -9.71 -10.30
C GLY A 172 5.55 -10.84 -10.54
N ARG A 173 5.96 -11.97 -11.13
CA ARG A 173 5.07 -13.13 -11.32
C ARG A 173 4.70 -13.81 -10.00
N SER A 174 5.67 -14.08 -9.13
CA SER A 174 5.41 -14.64 -7.79
C SER A 174 4.59 -13.65 -6.95
N CYS A 175 4.90 -12.36 -7.04
CA CYS A 175 4.13 -11.31 -6.36
C CYS A 175 2.65 -11.35 -6.72
N VAL A 176 2.31 -11.39 -8.01
CA VAL A 176 0.90 -11.48 -8.47
C VAL A 176 0.24 -12.77 -7.95
N GLN A 177 0.93 -13.91 -8.01
CA GLN A 177 0.38 -15.17 -7.51
C GLN A 177 0.11 -15.12 -5.99
N CYS A 178 1.02 -14.54 -5.22
CA CYS A 178 0.87 -14.41 -3.77
C CYS A 178 -0.27 -13.45 -3.41
N TYR A 179 -0.35 -12.30 -4.09
CA TYR A 179 -1.42 -11.32 -3.93
C TYR A 179 -2.80 -11.94 -4.19
N GLN A 180 -2.96 -12.69 -5.29
CA GLN A 180 -4.22 -13.35 -5.64
C GLN A 180 -4.68 -14.39 -4.61
N ARG A 181 -3.74 -14.95 -3.84
CA ARG A 181 -3.99 -15.96 -2.81
C ARG A 181 -4.15 -15.38 -1.41
N LEU A 182 -4.09 -14.06 -1.25
CA LEU A 182 -4.38 -13.42 0.04
C LEU A 182 -5.85 -13.68 0.44
N PRO A 183 -6.09 -14.31 1.61
CA PRO A 183 -7.42 -14.78 2.01
C PRO A 183 -8.42 -13.65 2.26
N THR A 184 -7.97 -12.51 2.80
CA THR A 184 -8.87 -11.43 3.24
C THR A 184 -8.73 -10.19 2.35
N VAL A 185 -9.79 -9.38 2.29
CA VAL A 185 -9.79 -8.10 1.55
C VAL A 185 -8.81 -7.11 2.20
N GLU A 186 -8.72 -7.15 3.53
CA GLU A 186 -7.86 -6.30 4.34
C GLU A 186 -6.39 -6.55 4.06
N GLU A 187 -5.97 -7.82 3.92
CA GLU A 187 -4.61 -8.16 3.53
C GLU A 187 -4.30 -7.64 2.12
N ARG A 188 -5.26 -7.76 1.18
CA ARG A 188 -5.10 -7.19 -0.18
C ARG A 188 -4.98 -5.68 -0.15
N ILE A 189 -5.83 -4.98 0.61
CA ILE A 189 -5.77 -3.53 0.77
C ILE A 189 -4.43 -3.12 1.39
N ALA A 190 -3.98 -3.80 2.45
CA ALA A 190 -2.70 -3.51 3.09
C ALA A 190 -1.53 -3.62 2.11
N PHE A 191 -1.50 -4.67 1.28
CA PHE A 191 -0.51 -4.80 0.23
C PHE A 191 -0.60 -3.66 -0.82
N LEU A 192 -1.79 -3.31 -1.28
CA LEU A 192 -1.97 -2.21 -2.22
C LEU A 192 -1.59 -0.85 -1.62
N ASP A 193 -1.83 -0.65 -0.32
CA ASP A 193 -1.36 0.51 0.42
C ASP A 193 0.17 0.53 0.45
N TYR A 194 0.84 -0.61 0.67
CA TYR A 194 2.30 -0.70 0.55
C TYR A 194 2.79 -0.30 -0.84
N VAL A 195 2.18 -0.83 -1.90
CA VAL A 195 2.51 -0.48 -3.29
C VAL A 195 2.32 1.02 -3.53
N THR A 196 1.24 1.62 -3.01
CA THR A 196 0.97 3.06 -3.10
C THR A 196 2.08 3.88 -2.42
N HIS A 197 2.56 3.44 -1.24
CA HIS A 197 3.67 4.08 -0.56
C HIS A 197 4.98 3.97 -1.34
N TYR A 198 5.22 2.84 -2.00
CA TYR A 198 6.42 2.60 -2.80
C TYR A 198 6.44 3.39 -4.13
N LEU A 199 5.26 3.67 -4.69
CA LEU A 199 5.06 4.33 -6.00
C LEU A 199 5.44 5.82 -6.02
N ARG A 200 6.23 6.29 -5.05
CA ARG A 200 6.76 7.66 -5.02
C ARG A 200 7.94 7.78 -5.99
N GLU A 201 8.20 8.99 -6.49
CA GLU A 201 9.21 9.24 -7.53
C GLU A 201 10.62 8.77 -7.14
N ASN A 202 10.93 8.77 -5.84
CA ASN A 202 12.21 8.32 -5.29
C ASN A 202 12.17 6.87 -4.78
N SER A 203 11.68 5.91 -5.58
CA SER A 203 11.75 4.49 -5.20
C SER A 203 13.23 4.04 -5.10
N PRO A 204 13.73 3.69 -3.90
CA PRO A 204 15.17 3.51 -3.69
C PRO A 204 15.75 2.29 -4.43
N ASN A 205 14.94 1.26 -4.65
CA ASN A 205 15.41 -0.05 -5.10
C ASN A 205 14.85 -0.48 -6.47
N GLY A 206 14.36 0.47 -7.28
CA GLY A 206 14.01 0.23 -8.69
C GLY A 206 12.55 0.51 -9.07
N PRO A 207 12.15 0.22 -10.31
CA PRO A 207 10.76 0.28 -10.77
C PRO A 207 9.90 -0.83 -10.19
N LEU A 208 8.62 -0.54 -9.95
CA LEU A 208 7.61 -1.59 -9.86
C LEU A 208 7.61 -2.44 -11.14
N HIS A 209 7.52 -3.75 -10.96
CA HIS A 209 7.49 -4.71 -12.04
C HIS A 209 6.22 -4.52 -12.89
N SER A 210 6.37 -4.51 -14.22
CA SER A 210 5.26 -4.24 -15.16
C SER A 210 4.08 -5.21 -15.00
N LEU A 211 4.35 -6.51 -14.82
CA LEU A 211 3.33 -7.54 -14.54
C LEU A 211 2.41 -7.19 -13.35
N LEU A 212 2.96 -6.59 -12.28
CA LEU A 212 2.15 -6.19 -11.13
C LEU A 212 1.19 -5.06 -11.51
N LEU A 213 1.68 -4.04 -12.21
CA LEU A 213 0.86 -2.91 -12.67
C LEU A 213 -0.21 -3.35 -13.68
N GLN A 214 0.15 -4.22 -14.64
CA GLN A 214 -0.82 -4.82 -15.57
C GLN A 214 -1.89 -5.65 -14.83
N HIS A 215 -1.50 -6.38 -13.78
CA HIS A 215 -2.43 -7.13 -12.96
C HIS A 215 -3.38 -6.21 -12.18
N ILE A 216 -2.87 -5.11 -11.61
CA ILE A 216 -3.67 -4.10 -10.91
C ILE A 216 -4.74 -3.50 -11.85
N ALA A 217 -4.37 -3.14 -13.09
CA ALA A 217 -5.32 -2.66 -14.08
C ALA A 217 -6.38 -3.71 -14.43
N LYS A 218 -5.99 -4.98 -14.57
CA LYS A 218 -6.93 -6.09 -14.79
C LYS A 218 -7.91 -6.25 -13.63
N GLU A 219 -7.42 -6.28 -12.40
CA GLU A 219 -8.25 -6.42 -11.19
C GLU A 219 -9.23 -5.26 -11.04
N PHE A 220 -8.77 -4.03 -11.30
CA PHE A 220 -9.62 -2.85 -11.29
C PHE A 220 -10.79 -3.00 -12.27
N ARG A 221 -10.52 -3.37 -13.53
CA ARG A 221 -11.59 -3.57 -14.53
C ARG A 221 -12.60 -4.65 -14.15
N MET A 222 -12.17 -5.72 -13.48
CA MET A 222 -13.07 -6.79 -13.06
C MET A 222 -13.94 -6.40 -11.86
N LYS A 223 -13.46 -5.49 -11.00
CA LYS A 223 -14.10 -5.15 -9.73
C LYS A 223 -14.81 -3.79 -9.75
N SER A 224 -14.49 -2.91 -10.71
CA SER A 224 -14.95 -1.51 -10.77
C SER A 224 -16.47 -1.33 -10.72
N ASP A 225 -17.23 -2.31 -11.19
CA ASP A 225 -18.70 -2.25 -11.21
C ASP A 225 -19.32 -2.20 -9.82
N CYS A 226 -18.59 -2.61 -8.76
CA CYS A 226 -19.09 -2.49 -7.39
C CYS A 226 -19.26 -1.03 -6.96
N LEU A 227 -18.40 -0.12 -7.45
CA LEU A 227 -18.45 1.31 -7.13
C LEU A 227 -19.76 1.96 -7.59
N LEU A 228 -20.37 1.45 -8.67
CA LEU A 228 -21.66 1.92 -9.17
C LEU A 228 -22.86 1.41 -8.38
N ARG A 229 -22.71 0.25 -7.72
CA ARG A 229 -23.76 -0.34 -6.86
C ARG A 229 -23.70 0.22 -5.44
N GLU A 230 -22.50 0.59 -4.99
CA GLU A 230 -22.20 1.03 -3.63
C GLU A 230 -22.58 2.48 -3.35
N THR A 231 -22.79 3.31 -4.39
CA THR A 231 -23.48 4.60 -4.28
C THR A 231 -24.96 4.46 -3.91
N MET A 232 -25.53 3.25 -3.91
CA MET A 232 -26.98 3.03 -3.76
C MET A 232 -27.46 2.26 -2.52
N LYS A 233 -26.63 1.51 -1.76
CA LYS A 233 -26.96 0.91 -0.43
C LYS A 233 -25.79 0.05 0.10
N LEU A 234 -25.16 0.44 1.22
CA LEU A 234 -23.98 -0.22 1.80
C LEU A 234 -24.36 -1.34 2.79
N ARG A 235 -23.84 -2.57 2.55
CA ARG A 235 -23.70 -3.60 3.60
C ARG A 235 -22.27 -4.15 3.76
N HIS A 236 -21.32 -3.82 2.87
CA HIS A 236 -19.93 -4.32 2.95
C HIS A 236 -18.90 -3.26 2.49
N GLU A 237 -18.27 -2.53 3.43
CA GLU A 237 -17.40 -1.35 3.18
C GLU A 237 -16.02 -1.66 2.58
N LEU A 238 -15.59 -2.92 2.58
CA LEU A 238 -14.21 -3.31 2.23
C LEU A 238 -13.94 -3.45 0.73
N HIS A 239 -14.90 -3.96 -0.04
CA HIS A 239 -14.78 -4.07 -1.50
C HIS A 239 -14.64 -2.72 -2.22
N PRO A 240 -15.43 -1.66 -1.91
CA PRO A 240 -15.24 -0.35 -2.49
C PRO A 240 -13.83 0.20 -2.23
N ARG A 241 -13.31 -0.02 -1.00
CA ARG A 241 -11.99 0.44 -0.59
C ARG A 241 -10.87 -0.26 -1.39
N GLU A 242 -10.98 -1.56 -1.64
CA GLU A 242 -10.03 -2.29 -2.48
C GLU A 242 -9.96 -1.70 -3.89
N VAL A 243 -11.11 -1.47 -4.52
CA VAL A 243 -11.18 -0.88 -5.87
C VAL A 243 -10.64 0.55 -5.90
N HIS A 244 -10.95 1.33 -4.88
CA HIS A 244 -10.42 2.68 -4.72
C HIS A 244 -8.89 2.67 -4.63
N THR A 245 -8.29 1.80 -3.81
CA THR A 245 -6.82 1.71 -3.72
C THR A 245 -6.18 1.25 -5.04
N LEU A 246 -6.82 0.34 -5.79
CA LEU A 246 -6.37 -0.02 -7.14
C LEU A 246 -6.36 1.22 -8.06
N LEU A 247 -7.42 2.03 -8.05
CA LEU A 247 -7.50 3.26 -8.84
C LEU A 247 -6.42 4.29 -8.44
N ARG A 248 -6.14 4.44 -7.14
CA ARG A 248 -5.05 5.32 -6.66
C ARG A 248 -3.69 4.95 -7.25
N ILE A 249 -3.40 3.65 -7.30
CA ILE A 249 -2.16 3.13 -7.91
C ILE A 249 -2.15 3.43 -9.42
N ILE A 250 -3.25 3.15 -10.11
CA ILE A 250 -3.36 3.39 -11.57
C ILE A 250 -3.21 4.89 -11.89
N ALA A 251 -3.90 5.77 -11.17
CA ALA A 251 -3.82 7.22 -11.36
C ALA A 251 -2.41 7.75 -11.11
N SER A 252 -1.70 7.20 -10.13
CA SER A 252 -0.32 7.60 -9.83
C SER A 252 0.67 7.06 -10.86
N ALA A 253 0.56 5.80 -11.27
CA ALA A 253 1.46 5.20 -12.25
C ALA A 253 1.24 5.76 -13.67
N SER A 254 0.00 5.97 -14.07
CA SER A 254 -0.33 6.57 -15.38
C SER A 254 0.21 7.99 -15.54
N GLY A 255 0.33 8.74 -14.44
CA GLY A 255 0.89 10.11 -14.44
C GLY A 255 2.41 10.16 -14.26
N SER A 256 3.08 9.02 -14.08
CA SER A 256 4.52 8.95 -13.86
C SER A 256 5.24 8.65 -15.17
N GLU A 257 6.28 9.42 -15.50
CA GLU A 257 7.15 9.15 -16.67
C GLU A 257 7.72 7.72 -16.68
N LYS A 258 7.96 7.17 -15.48
CA LYS A 258 8.53 5.83 -15.26
C LYS A 258 7.56 4.71 -15.66
N TYR A 259 6.26 4.92 -15.46
CA TYR A 259 5.25 3.85 -15.56
C TYR A 259 4.17 4.12 -16.61
N ALA A 260 4.01 5.34 -17.11
CA ALA A 260 2.92 5.73 -18.03
C ALA A 260 2.81 4.81 -19.25
N LYS A 261 3.95 4.40 -19.82
CA LYS A 261 4.01 3.50 -20.99
C LYS A 261 3.35 2.14 -20.75
N ILE A 262 3.26 1.67 -19.50
CA ILE A 262 2.66 0.38 -19.16
C ILE A 262 1.14 0.40 -19.45
N TYR A 263 0.49 1.55 -19.29
CA TYR A 263 -0.95 1.71 -19.51
C TYR A 263 -1.30 2.41 -20.83
N ALA A 264 -0.33 2.96 -21.55
CA ALA A 264 -0.57 3.66 -22.81
C ALA A 264 -1.30 2.79 -23.85
N ASP A 265 -0.98 1.50 -23.90
CA ASP A 265 -1.58 0.56 -24.84
C ASP A 265 -2.79 -0.21 -24.28
N ASP A 266 -3.25 0.11 -23.06
CA ASP A 266 -4.40 -0.53 -22.44
C ASP A 266 -5.68 0.31 -22.67
N GLN A 267 -6.22 0.29 -23.89
CA GLN A 267 -7.45 1.04 -24.19
C GLN A 267 -8.67 0.51 -23.42
N SER A 268 -8.64 -0.77 -23.01
CA SER A 268 -9.69 -1.34 -22.17
C SER A 268 -9.74 -0.67 -20.79
N LEU A 269 -8.58 -0.34 -20.22
CA LEU A 269 -8.51 0.45 -18.99
C LEU A 269 -9.11 1.85 -19.19
N PHE A 270 -8.76 2.52 -20.29
CA PHE A 270 -9.31 3.85 -20.60
C PHE A 270 -10.84 3.84 -20.73
N ILE A 271 -11.40 2.87 -21.45
CA ILE A 271 -12.86 2.72 -21.61
C ILE A 271 -13.53 2.49 -20.25
N ASN A 272 -12.95 1.64 -19.41
CA ASN A 272 -13.49 1.33 -18.09
C ASN A 272 -13.47 2.56 -17.16
N VAL A 273 -12.34 3.28 -17.06
CA VAL A 273 -12.20 4.50 -16.25
C VAL A 273 -13.14 5.61 -16.74
N SER A 274 -13.19 5.85 -18.05
CA SER A 274 -14.04 6.90 -18.64
C SER A 274 -15.53 6.61 -18.48
N SER A 275 -15.93 5.35 -18.64
CA SER A 275 -17.32 4.92 -18.44
C SER A 275 -17.73 5.05 -16.98
N LEU A 276 -16.86 4.63 -16.05
CA LEU A 276 -17.10 4.80 -14.61
C LEU A 276 -17.21 6.29 -14.24
N LEU A 277 -16.34 7.16 -14.76
CA LEU A 277 -16.44 8.61 -14.56
C LEU A 277 -17.80 9.16 -15.03
N ARG A 278 -18.25 8.78 -16.23
CA ARG A 278 -19.55 9.21 -16.76
C ARG A 278 -20.69 8.76 -15.86
N CYS A 279 -20.67 7.52 -15.39
CA CYS A 279 -21.69 6.99 -14.49
C CYS A 279 -21.68 7.71 -13.13
N VAL A 280 -20.52 7.98 -12.54
CA VAL A 280 -20.40 8.73 -11.29
C VAL A 280 -20.97 10.14 -11.46
N VAL A 281 -20.61 10.85 -12.54
CA VAL A 281 -21.14 12.20 -12.83
C VAL A 281 -22.66 12.19 -13.03
N ALA A 282 -23.21 11.19 -13.72
CA ALA A 282 -24.65 11.05 -13.90
C ALA A 282 -25.37 10.80 -12.56
N ALA A 283 -24.85 9.90 -11.73
CA ALA A 283 -25.40 9.61 -10.40
C ALA A 283 -25.38 10.83 -9.47
N SER A 284 -24.35 11.69 -9.56
CA SER A 284 -24.28 12.93 -8.78
C SER A 284 -25.48 13.85 -9.05
N LYS A 285 -25.96 13.90 -10.30
CA LYS A 285 -27.07 14.77 -10.73
C LYS A 285 -28.44 14.30 -10.24
N GLU A 286 -28.64 12.99 -10.09
CA GLU A 286 -29.91 12.41 -9.66
C GLU A 286 -30.10 12.46 -8.13
N SER A 287 -29.02 12.65 -7.38
CA SER A 287 -29.08 12.73 -5.92
C SER A 287 -29.71 14.07 -5.46
N ASN A 288 -30.86 14.00 -4.79
CA ASN A 288 -31.48 15.18 -4.15
C ASN A 288 -30.94 15.44 -2.73
N ASP A 289 -29.99 14.63 -2.26
CA ASP A 289 -29.48 14.72 -0.90
C ASP A 289 -28.58 15.96 -0.74
N VAL A 290 -28.86 16.77 0.28
CA VAL A 290 -28.12 17.98 0.64
C VAL A 290 -27.00 17.52 1.58
N GLY A 291 -25.77 17.44 1.06
CA GLY A 291 -24.62 16.86 1.77
C GLY A 291 -24.03 15.60 1.15
N SER A 292 -24.54 15.14 -0.02
CA SER A 292 -23.89 14.08 -0.78
C SER A 292 -22.45 14.49 -1.15
N LEU A 293 -21.48 13.59 -0.95
CA LEU A 293 -20.07 13.83 -1.31
C LEU A 293 -19.87 14.10 -2.80
N ASP A 294 -20.84 13.77 -3.62
CA ASP A 294 -20.75 13.88 -5.08
C ASP A 294 -21.15 15.27 -5.62
N LYS A 295 -21.76 16.13 -4.79
CA LYS A 295 -22.13 17.51 -5.14
C LYS A 295 -21.02 18.49 -4.73
N PRO A 296 -20.45 19.30 -5.63
CA PRO A 296 -19.42 20.28 -5.30
C PRO A 296 -19.85 21.22 -4.16
N MET A 297 -18.92 21.54 -3.25
CA MET A 297 -19.15 22.56 -2.23
C MET A 297 -18.79 23.94 -2.80
N THR A 298 -19.82 24.74 -3.09
CA THR A 298 -19.69 26.02 -3.81
C THR A 298 -20.08 27.23 -2.97
N LYS A 299 -20.56 27.04 -1.74
CA LYS A 299 -20.99 28.11 -0.83
C LYS A 299 -20.18 28.11 0.46
N LEU A 300 -19.89 29.29 1.03
CA LEU A 300 -19.05 29.38 2.23
C LEU A 300 -19.73 28.76 3.47
N GLU A 301 -21.07 28.83 3.54
CA GLU A 301 -21.87 28.19 4.60
C GLU A 301 -21.70 26.66 4.66
N GLU A 302 -21.43 26.03 3.52
CA GLU A 302 -21.18 24.58 3.44
C GLU A 302 -19.79 24.23 4.01
N VAL A 303 -18.82 25.14 3.88
CA VAL A 303 -17.43 24.95 4.36
C VAL A 303 -17.28 25.33 5.85
N ALA A 304 -18.29 25.96 6.45
CA ALA A 304 -18.25 26.40 7.83
C ALA A 304 -18.26 25.20 8.81
N LEU A 305 -17.57 25.36 9.95
CA LEU A 305 -17.58 24.38 11.06
C LEU A 305 -18.98 24.16 11.66
N THR A 306 -19.91 25.08 11.39
CA THR A 306 -21.32 25.02 11.81
C THR A 306 -22.23 24.36 10.77
N SER A 307 -21.68 23.89 9.64
CA SER A 307 -22.45 23.21 8.61
C SER A 307 -22.97 21.86 9.13
N ASN A 308 -24.07 21.38 8.55
CA ASN A 308 -24.60 20.04 8.82
C ASN A 308 -23.86 18.94 8.03
N ILE A 309 -22.72 19.26 7.42
CA ILE A 309 -21.92 18.33 6.63
C ILE A 309 -21.03 17.53 7.58
N ASP A 310 -21.00 16.20 7.42
CA ASP A 310 -20.20 15.31 8.24
C ASP A 310 -18.71 15.65 8.15
N VAL A 311 -18.11 16.11 9.24
CA VAL A 311 -16.70 16.50 9.34
C VAL A 311 -15.73 15.37 8.96
N ASN A 312 -16.17 14.11 8.97
CA ASN A 312 -15.38 12.96 8.57
C ASN A 312 -15.59 12.54 7.10
N TYR A 313 -16.14 13.41 6.25
CA TYR A 313 -16.37 13.10 4.83
C TYR A 313 -15.10 12.61 4.11
N GLU A 314 -13.91 13.07 4.49
CA GLU A 314 -12.62 12.67 3.91
C GLU A 314 -12.31 11.17 4.09
N SER A 315 -12.88 10.54 5.13
CA SER A 315 -12.70 9.12 5.40
C SER A 315 -13.50 8.21 4.46
N ARG A 316 -14.45 8.78 3.70
CA ARG A 316 -15.33 8.02 2.81
C ARG A 316 -14.64 7.77 1.48
N VAL A 317 -14.76 6.54 0.98
CA VAL A 317 -14.19 6.10 -0.31
C VAL A 317 -14.63 6.98 -1.49
N SER A 318 -15.82 7.56 -1.43
CA SER A 318 -16.34 8.43 -2.48
C SER A 318 -15.62 9.79 -2.58
N PHE A 319 -14.90 10.22 -1.54
CA PHE A 319 -14.27 11.54 -1.46
C PHE A 319 -13.26 11.80 -2.58
N GLU A 320 -12.28 10.92 -2.74
CA GLU A 320 -11.26 11.07 -3.79
C GLU A 320 -11.64 10.41 -5.11
N LEU A 321 -12.70 9.58 -5.14
CA LEU A 321 -13.02 8.72 -6.27
C LEU A 321 -13.15 9.50 -7.58
N LYS A 322 -13.97 10.55 -7.60
CA LYS A 322 -14.22 11.35 -8.80
C LYS A 322 -12.95 12.05 -9.27
N THR A 323 -12.17 12.61 -8.34
CA THR A 323 -10.88 13.26 -8.61
C THR A 323 -9.88 12.28 -9.22
N LEU A 324 -9.78 11.05 -8.69
CA LEU A 324 -8.91 10.00 -9.20
C LEU A 324 -9.32 9.54 -10.61
N LEU A 325 -10.62 9.42 -10.88
CA LEU A 325 -11.14 9.07 -12.20
C LEU A 325 -10.81 10.14 -13.25
N VAL A 326 -10.99 11.42 -12.92
CA VAL A 326 -10.64 12.53 -13.81
C VAL A 326 -9.13 12.59 -14.03
N ARG A 327 -8.33 12.48 -12.96
CA ARG A 327 -6.86 12.45 -13.06
C ARG A 327 -6.37 11.29 -13.93
N CYS A 328 -6.88 10.08 -13.69
CA CYS A 328 -6.52 8.91 -14.48
C CYS A 328 -6.92 9.07 -15.96
N THR A 329 -8.11 9.63 -16.21
CA THR A 329 -8.57 9.98 -17.57
C THR A 329 -7.61 10.96 -18.25
N ALA A 330 -7.21 12.02 -17.56
CA ALA A 330 -6.27 13.02 -18.08
C ALA A 330 -4.93 12.39 -18.47
N ASN A 331 -4.39 11.52 -17.61
CA ASN A 331 -3.13 10.82 -17.83
C ASN A 331 -3.21 9.88 -19.03
N LEU A 332 -4.28 9.06 -19.13
CA LEU A 332 -4.44 8.09 -20.21
C LEU A 332 -4.71 8.75 -21.57
N LEU A 333 -5.22 9.99 -21.61
CA LEU A 333 -5.39 10.77 -22.83
C LEU A 333 -4.10 11.43 -23.32
N TYR A 334 -3.13 11.62 -22.42
CA TYR A 334 -1.90 12.32 -22.75
C TYR A 334 -1.13 11.59 -23.86
N GLU A 335 -0.87 12.32 -24.95
CA GLU A 335 -0.19 11.83 -26.16
C GLU A 335 -0.77 10.54 -26.79
N ASN A 336 -2.00 10.15 -26.44
CA ASN A 336 -2.61 8.90 -26.89
C ASN A 336 -3.74 9.12 -27.91
N ALA A 337 -3.47 8.83 -29.19
CA ALA A 337 -4.44 9.05 -30.27
C ALA A 337 -5.65 8.10 -30.19
N ALA A 338 -5.44 6.83 -29.82
CA ALA A 338 -6.52 5.85 -29.69
C ALA A 338 -7.50 6.26 -28.59
N ASN A 339 -7.00 6.63 -27.40
CA ASN A 339 -7.84 7.06 -26.30
C ASN A 339 -8.60 8.36 -26.60
N ARG A 340 -8.01 9.28 -27.40
CA ARG A 340 -8.76 10.46 -27.90
C ARG A 340 -9.94 10.08 -28.79
N GLY A 341 -9.77 9.11 -29.68
CA GLY A 341 -10.87 8.57 -30.48
C GLY A 341 -11.98 8.00 -29.60
N TYR A 342 -11.62 7.15 -28.63
CA TYR A 342 -12.59 6.61 -27.67
C TYR A 342 -13.26 7.69 -26.81
N ALA A 343 -12.58 8.79 -26.46
CA ALA A 343 -13.19 9.89 -25.71
C ALA A 343 -14.33 10.56 -26.50
N VAL A 344 -14.20 10.64 -27.83
CA VAL A 344 -15.25 11.13 -28.72
C VAL A 344 -16.39 10.11 -28.80
N ASP A 345 -16.08 8.85 -29.11
CA ASP A 345 -17.07 7.78 -29.28
C ASP A 345 -17.91 7.55 -28.02
N THR A 346 -17.28 7.68 -26.85
CA THR A 346 -17.93 7.51 -25.56
C THR A 346 -18.57 8.78 -25.01
N GLN A 347 -18.57 9.89 -25.75
CA GLN A 347 -19.12 11.18 -25.30
C GLN A 347 -18.59 11.59 -23.91
N LEU A 348 -17.27 11.50 -23.74
CA LEU A 348 -16.62 11.77 -22.45
C LEU A 348 -16.58 13.26 -22.11
N LEU A 349 -16.45 14.13 -23.11
CA LEU A 349 -16.29 15.59 -22.95
C LEU A 349 -17.37 16.24 -22.06
N PRO A 350 -18.68 15.96 -22.26
CA PRO A 350 -19.72 16.47 -21.37
C PRO A 350 -19.48 16.15 -19.90
N ALA A 351 -19.07 14.92 -19.57
CA ALA A 351 -18.82 14.54 -18.18
C ALA A 351 -17.59 15.27 -17.59
N LEU A 352 -16.57 15.53 -18.40
CA LEU A 352 -15.42 16.35 -17.99
C LEU A 352 -15.82 17.81 -17.76
N LEU A 353 -16.63 18.40 -18.64
CA LEU A 353 -17.12 19.78 -18.46
C LEU A 353 -17.89 19.96 -17.14
N GLU A 354 -18.69 18.97 -16.74
CA GLU A 354 -19.36 18.99 -15.43
C GLU A 354 -18.39 18.96 -14.23
N CYS A 355 -17.16 18.49 -14.46
CA CYS A 355 -16.11 18.44 -13.44
C CYS A 355 -15.30 19.75 -13.33
N THR A 356 -15.64 20.80 -14.09
CA THR A 356 -14.95 22.11 -14.00
C THR A 356 -15.56 23.05 -12.96
N VAL A 357 -16.64 22.65 -12.29
CA VAL A 357 -17.24 23.41 -11.19
C VAL A 357 -16.26 23.42 -10.01
N MET A 358 -16.08 24.57 -9.37
CA MET A 358 -15.26 24.68 -8.16
C MET A 358 -15.83 23.79 -7.05
N ASP A 359 -14.96 23.06 -6.36
CA ASP A 359 -15.33 22.27 -5.18
C ASP A 359 -14.34 22.58 -4.07
N ALA A 360 -14.81 23.24 -3.01
CA ALA A 360 -13.95 23.60 -1.87
C ALA A 360 -13.28 22.39 -1.22
N ARG A 361 -13.90 21.20 -1.30
CA ARG A 361 -13.35 19.95 -0.79
C ARG A 361 -12.30 19.32 -1.69
N ASN A 362 -12.37 19.60 -3.00
CA ASN A 362 -11.50 19.01 -4.01
C ASN A 362 -10.87 20.12 -4.87
N PRO A 363 -9.95 20.92 -4.31
CA PRO A 363 -9.45 22.13 -4.96
C PRO A 363 -8.70 21.89 -6.28
N LEU A 364 -8.26 20.65 -6.56
CA LEU A 364 -7.57 20.28 -7.81
C LEU A 364 -8.49 19.65 -8.86
N MET A 365 -9.75 19.39 -8.54
CA MET A 365 -10.68 18.68 -9.43
C MET A 365 -10.87 19.43 -10.76
N ARG A 366 -11.02 20.76 -10.68
CA ARG A 366 -11.16 21.63 -11.85
C ARG A 366 -9.93 21.56 -12.74
N GLU A 367 -8.74 21.63 -12.17
CA GLU A 367 -7.46 21.64 -12.87
C GLU A 367 -7.23 20.30 -13.58
N TRP A 368 -7.52 19.17 -12.91
CA TRP A 368 -7.49 17.85 -13.54
C TRP A 368 -8.49 17.73 -14.69
N SER A 369 -9.69 18.29 -14.54
CA SER A 369 -10.69 18.28 -15.59
C SER A 369 -10.25 19.11 -16.80
N ILE A 370 -9.74 20.31 -16.58
CA ILE A 370 -9.19 21.17 -17.64
C ILE A 370 -8.07 20.45 -18.39
N LEU A 371 -7.16 19.77 -17.67
CA LEU A 371 -6.10 18.98 -18.27
C LEU A 371 -6.66 17.82 -19.12
N ALA A 372 -7.66 17.10 -18.63
CA ALA A 372 -8.32 16.03 -19.38
C ALA A 372 -8.98 16.55 -20.66
N ILE A 373 -9.71 17.68 -20.59
CA ILE A 373 -10.33 18.33 -21.75
C ILE A 373 -9.28 18.75 -22.77
N ARG A 374 -8.20 19.40 -22.31
CA ARG A 374 -7.07 19.76 -23.16
C ARG A 374 -6.50 18.54 -23.86
N ASN A 375 -6.22 17.46 -23.12
CA ASN A 375 -5.65 16.24 -23.69
C ASN A 375 -6.60 15.54 -24.66
N ALA A 376 -7.92 15.61 -24.44
CA ALA A 376 -8.93 15.11 -25.38
C ALA A 376 -8.97 15.92 -26.69
N CYS A 377 -8.75 17.24 -26.62
CA CYS A 377 -8.86 18.16 -27.76
C CYS A 377 -7.59 18.27 -28.61
N VAL A 378 -6.41 17.95 -28.06
CA VAL A 378 -5.13 18.08 -28.78
C VAL A 378 -5.15 17.21 -30.03
N ASN A 379 -4.98 17.86 -31.19
CA ASN A 379 -5.02 17.23 -32.51
C ASN A 379 -6.28 16.38 -32.77
N CYS A 380 -7.43 16.77 -32.19
CA CYS A 380 -8.71 16.07 -32.35
C CYS A 380 -9.83 17.07 -32.74
N PRO A 381 -10.06 17.31 -34.05
CA PRO A 381 -11.06 18.26 -34.54
C PRO A 381 -12.49 17.94 -34.07
N GLU A 382 -12.83 16.67 -33.91
CA GLU A 382 -14.14 16.20 -33.44
C GLU A 382 -14.39 16.66 -32.00
N ALA A 383 -13.43 16.45 -31.10
CA ALA A 383 -13.51 16.93 -29.73
C ALA A 383 -13.52 18.47 -29.67
N GLN A 384 -12.72 19.14 -30.50
CA GLN A 384 -12.71 20.61 -30.59
C GLN A 384 -14.05 21.18 -31.05
N LYS A 385 -14.75 20.52 -31.99
CA LYS A 385 -16.10 20.93 -32.43
C LYS A 385 -17.11 20.87 -31.30
N VAL A 386 -17.01 19.89 -30.38
CA VAL A 386 -17.88 19.84 -29.19
C VAL A 386 -17.68 21.08 -28.33
N ILE A 387 -16.43 21.48 -28.08
CA ILE A 387 -16.12 22.70 -27.32
C ILE A 387 -16.56 23.97 -28.06
N ALA A 388 -16.32 24.04 -29.37
CA ALA A 388 -16.73 25.18 -30.20
C ALA A 388 -18.26 25.35 -30.31
N GLY A 389 -19.01 24.26 -30.10
CA GLY A 389 -20.48 24.28 -30.05
C GLY A 389 -21.07 24.75 -28.73
N LEU A 390 -20.25 24.98 -27.68
CA LEU A 390 -20.73 25.48 -26.40
C LEU A 390 -21.19 26.94 -26.53
N THR A 391 -22.33 27.26 -25.91
CA THR A 391 -22.87 28.62 -25.87
C THR A 391 -22.37 29.34 -24.63
N MET A 392 -21.74 30.51 -24.79
CA MET A 392 -21.36 31.36 -23.67
C MET A 392 -22.62 31.88 -22.95
N GLN A 393 -22.83 31.48 -21.71
CA GLN A 393 -23.97 31.93 -20.89
C GLN A 393 -23.62 33.06 -19.89
N GLY A 394 -22.36 33.52 -19.88
CA GLY A 394 -21.85 34.54 -18.97
C GLY A 394 -20.70 34.02 -18.11
N ALA A 395 -20.27 34.81 -17.13
CA ALA A 395 -19.33 34.36 -16.11
C ALA A 395 -19.99 33.28 -15.25
N ALA A 396 -19.25 32.21 -14.93
CA ALA A 396 -19.76 31.19 -14.03
C ALA A 396 -20.02 31.82 -12.64
N PRO A 397 -21.23 31.69 -12.07
CA PRO A 397 -21.51 32.19 -10.74
C PRO A 397 -20.63 31.44 -9.74
N ASN A 398 -19.98 32.18 -8.85
CA ASN A 398 -19.14 31.60 -7.82
C ASN A 398 -19.44 32.31 -6.51
N ASP A 399 -20.40 31.74 -5.77
CA ASP A 399 -20.89 32.29 -4.51
C ASP A 399 -19.71 32.51 -3.55
N ILE A 400 -18.77 31.57 -3.43
CA ILE A 400 -17.54 31.74 -2.63
C ILE A 400 -16.69 32.95 -3.08
N LEU A 401 -16.44 33.14 -4.38
CA LEU A 401 -15.66 34.31 -4.83
C LEU A 401 -16.41 35.62 -4.60
N SER A 402 -17.73 35.63 -4.81
CA SER A 402 -18.56 36.80 -4.55
C SER A 402 -18.69 37.13 -3.06
N GLU A 403 -18.83 36.10 -2.20
CA GLU A 403 -18.88 36.20 -0.74
C GLU A 403 -17.52 36.64 -0.17
N LEU A 404 -16.41 36.26 -0.82
CA LEU A 404 -15.05 36.68 -0.46
C LEU A 404 -14.61 38.00 -1.11
N ASN A 405 -15.47 38.68 -1.90
CA ASN A 405 -15.13 39.86 -2.72
C ASN A 405 -13.91 39.66 -3.65
N LEU A 406 -13.74 38.44 -4.16
CA LEU A 406 -12.66 38.00 -5.05
C LEU A 406 -13.10 37.89 -6.51
N ASP A 407 -14.14 38.62 -6.94
CA ASP A 407 -14.75 38.56 -8.28
C ASP A 407 -13.79 38.71 -9.47
N MET A 408 -12.54 39.15 -9.22
CA MET A 408 -11.48 39.32 -10.22
C MET A 408 -10.32 38.31 -10.11
N GLY A 409 -10.46 37.23 -9.33
CA GLY A 409 -9.65 36.01 -9.50
C GLY A 409 -8.21 35.99 -8.97
N ALA A 410 -7.81 36.86 -8.05
CA ALA A 410 -6.59 36.67 -7.24
C ALA A 410 -6.54 37.60 -6.03
N LEU A 411 -5.97 37.13 -4.91
CA LEU A 411 -5.37 37.99 -3.89
C LEU A 411 -4.26 38.82 -4.54
N ARG A 412 -4.55 40.08 -4.90
CA ARG A 412 -3.49 41.07 -5.10
C ARG A 412 -2.96 41.45 -3.73
N ILE A 413 -1.80 40.90 -3.35
CA ILE A 413 -0.98 41.52 -2.32
C ILE A 413 -0.54 42.86 -2.90
N THR A 414 -1.24 43.93 -2.55
CA THR A 414 -0.71 45.27 -2.76
C THR A 414 0.40 45.46 -1.74
N ASP A 415 1.64 45.53 -2.23
CA ASP A 415 2.75 45.99 -1.41
C ASP A 415 2.35 47.32 -0.77
N ARG A 416 2.35 47.35 0.56
CA ARG A 416 2.07 48.56 1.31
C ARG A 416 3.13 49.60 0.94
N GLN A 417 2.66 50.79 0.58
CA GLN A 417 3.48 52.00 0.44
C GLN A 417 4.17 52.36 1.75
#